data_AF-A0A258FKT6-F1
#
_entry.id   AF-A0A258FKT6-F1
#
_cell.length_a   1.000
_cell.length_b   1.000
_cell.length_c   1.000
_cell.angle_alpha   90.00
_cell.angle_beta   90.00
_cell.angle_gamma   90.00
#
_symmetry.space_group_name_H-M   'P 1'
#
loop_
_entity.id
_entity.type
_entity.pdbx_description
1 polymer ?
#
loop_
_entity_poly.entity_id
_entity_poly.type
_entity_poly.pdbx_seq_one_letter_code
_entity_poly.pdbx_strand_id
1 'polypeptide(L)'
;PASVGGKNTQRVHVHMDDGIDAHCARARAAGAQVIRDPQEEFYGDRAYVVRDLEGHAWTFSQSVRAVSREEAERASGLKIEGWTVDD
;
A
#
# COMPACT_ATOMS: atom_id res chain seq x y z
N PRO A 1 8.46 4.95 -14.37
CA PRO A 1 8.00 6.08 -15.21
C PRO A 1 8.28 5.82 -16.70
N ALA A 2 7.33 6.18 -17.55
CA ALA A 2 7.39 5.99 -19.00
C ALA A 2 8.55 6.77 -19.63
N SER A 3 8.82 7.99 -19.15
CA SER A 3 9.90 8.87 -19.62
C SER A 3 11.31 8.27 -19.52
N VAL A 4 11.52 7.29 -18.64
CA VAL A 4 12.81 6.61 -18.42
C VAL A 4 12.77 5.11 -18.76
N GLY A 5 11.80 4.69 -19.57
CA GLY A 5 11.66 3.29 -20.00
C GLY A 5 11.24 2.35 -18.87
N GLY A 6 10.38 2.82 -17.96
CA GLY A 6 9.84 2.01 -16.86
C GLY A 6 10.78 1.82 -15.67
N LYS A 7 12.04 2.27 -15.75
CA LYS A 7 13.01 2.21 -14.64
C LYS A 7 12.49 2.98 -13.44
N ASN A 8 12.24 2.29 -12.34
CA ASN A 8 11.74 2.90 -11.12
C ASN A 8 12.36 2.22 -9.90
N THR A 9 13.02 3.00 -9.04
CA THR A 9 13.60 2.55 -7.77
C THR A 9 12.78 2.99 -6.56
N GLN A 10 11.70 3.75 -6.78
CA GLN A 10 10.91 4.37 -5.74
C GLN A 10 9.40 4.22 -6.01
N ARG A 11 8.61 4.41 -4.96
CA ARG A 11 7.16 4.45 -5.04
C ARG A 11 6.67 5.36 -3.93
N VAL A 12 5.72 6.22 -4.27
CA VAL A 12 5.00 7.02 -3.27
C VAL A 12 4.00 6.12 -2.55
N HIS A 13 3.96 6.20 -1.22
CA HIS A 13 2.97 5.56 -0.38
C HIS A 13 2.06 6.64 0.20
N VAL A 14 0.77 6.55 -0.09
CA VAL A 14 -0.27 7.42 0.48
C VAL A 14 -1.12 6.61 1.45
N HIS A 15 -1.20 7.06 2.69
CA HIS A 15 -2.15 6.52 3.67
C HIS A 15 -3.45 7.32 3.58
N MET A 16 -4.57 6.62 3.57
CA MET A 16 -5.92 7.18 3.49
C MET A 16 -6.67 6.85 4.77
N ASP A 17 -7.49 7.79 5.23
CA ASP A 17 -8.36 7.56 6.39
C ASP A 17 -9.47 6.54 6.06
N ASP A 18 -10.05 6.62 4.85
CA ASP A 18 -11.10 5.72 4.38
C ASP A 18 -11.15 5.56 2.84
N GLY A 19 -12.11 4.76 2.36
CA GLY A 19 -12.51 4.75 0.95
C GLY A 19 -11.55 4.04 -0.03
N ILE A 20 -10.65 3.17 0.44
CA ILE A 20 -9.60 2.59 -0.41
C ILE A 20 -10.14 1.81 -1.62
N ASP A 21 -11.22 1.04 -1.47
CA ASP A 21 -11.80 0.25 -2.58
C ASP A 21 -12.45 1.15 -3.63
N ALA A 22 -13.16 2.21 -3.20
CA ALA A 22 -13.73 3.21 -4.09
C ALA A 22 -12.63 3.99 -4.83
N HIS A 23 -11.53 4.29 -4.15
CA HIS A 23 -10.36 4.93 -4.75
C HIS A 23 -9.70 4.02 -5.80
N CYS A 24 -9.53 2.72 -5.51
CA CYS A 24 -9.03 1.75 -6.48
C CYS A 24 -9.93 1.65 -7.71
N ALA A 25 -11.24 1.55 -7.53
CA ALA A 25 -12.21 1.51 -8.63
C ALA A 25 -12.13 2.76 -9.52
N ARG A 26 -12.02 3.94 -8.90
CA ARG A 26 -11.81 5.21 -9.64
C ARG A 26 -10.49 5.22 -10.42
N ALA A 27 -9.39 4.77 -9.80
CA ALA A 27 -8.10 4.70 -10.48
C ALA A 27 -8.15 3.77 -11.70
N ARG A 28 -8.78 2.60 -11.56
CA ARG A 28 -9.02 1.67 -12.68
C ARG A 28 -9.84 2.32 -13.80
N ALA A 29 -10.94 2.98 -13.44
CA ALA A 29 -11.82 3.66 -14.40
C ALA A 29 -11.10 4.80 -15.14
N ALA A 30 -10.13 5.46 -14.51
CA ALA A 30 -9.30 6.49 -15.11
C ALA A 30 -8.17 5.93 -15.99
N GLY A 31 -8.03 4.61 -16.13
CA GLY A 31 -7.02 3.96 -16.97
C GLY A 31 -5.70 3.63 -16.25
N ALA A 32 -5.63 3.82 -14.94
CA ALA A 32 -4.46 3.40 -14.17
C ALA A 32 -4.35 1.87 -14.13
N GLN A 33 -3.14 1.34 -14.29
CA GLN A 33 -2.90 -0.11 -14.28
C GLN A 33 -2.74 -0.59 -12.84
N VAL A 34 -3.76 -1.26 -12.30
CA VAL A 34 -3.61 -1.92 -10.99
C VAL A 34 -2.72 -3.14 -11.13
N ILE A 35 -1.60 -3.12 -10.41
CA ILE A 35 -0.59 -4.18 -10.38
C ILE A 35 -0.96 -5.22 -9.32
N ARG A 36 -1.53 -4.77 -8.20
CA ARG A 36 -2.00 -5.61 -7.10
C ARG A 36 -3.32 -5.06 -6.59
N ASP A 37 -4.34 -5.89 -6.59
CA ASP A 37 -5.68 -5.57 -6.09
C ASP A 37 -5.67 -5.19 -4.59
N PRO A 38 -6.68 -4.43 -4.12
CA PRO A 38 -6.85 -4.17 -2.71
C PRO A 38 -7.00 -5.48 -1.92
N GLN A 39 -6.09 -5.69 -0.99
CA GLN A 39 -6.03 -6.86 -0.13
C GLN A 39 -5.67 -6.45 1.30
N GLU A 40 -6.14 -7.23 2.27
CA GLU A 40 -5.72 -7.07 3.66
C GLU A 40 -4.32 -7.65 3.85
N GLU A 41 -3.48 -6.93 4.58
CA GLU A 41 -2.11 -7.25 4.85
C GLU A 41 -1.95 -7.73 6.30
N PHE A 42 -0.91 -8.54 6.56
CA PHE A 42 -0.69 -9.12 7.89
C PHE A 42 -0.46 -8.08 9.00
N TYR A 43 -0.11 -6.86 8.62
CA TYR A 43 0.08 -5.71 9.50
C TYR A 43 -1.18 -4.81 9.64
N GLY A 44 -2.34 -5.27 9.14
CA GLY A 44 -3.64 -4.68 9.44
C GLY A 44 -4.11 -3.56 8.51
N ASP A 45 -3.31 -3.22 7.51
CA ASP A 45 -3.73 -2.36 6.42
C ASP A 45 -4.49 -3.15 5.36
N ARG A 46 -5.43 -2.51 4.70
CA ARG A 46 -5.84 -2.84 3.34
C ARG A 46 -5.00 -1.99 2.39
N ALA A 47 -4.38 -2.59 1.37
CA ALA A 47 -3.50 -1.86 0.46
C ALA A 47 -3.61 -2.37 -0.98
N TYR A 48 -3.40 -1.48 -1.94
CA TYR A 48 -3.30 -1.83 -3.36
C TYR A 48 -2.15 -1.09 -4.04
N VAL A 49 -1.70 -1.62 -5.18
CA VAL A 49 -0.56 -1.09 -5.94
C VAL A 49 -0.98 -0.78 -7.36
N VAL A 50 -0.61 0.39 -7.85
CA VAL A 50 -1.03 0.88 -9.16
C VAL A 50 0.10 1.59 -9.89
N ARG A 51 0.07 1.54 -11.22
CA ARG A 51 0.81 2.46 -12.10
C ARG A 51 -0.13 3.51 -12.65
N ASP A 52 0.24 4.77 -12.52
CA ASP A 52 -0.48 5.87 -13.17
C ASP A 52 -0.29 5.86 -14.70
N LEU A 53 -0.93 6.82 -15.37
CA LEU A 53 -0.88 6.97 -16.82
C LEU A 53 0.52 7.29 -17.35
N GLU A 54 1.42 7.77 -16.50
CA GLU A 54 2.82 8.06 -16.81
C GLU A 54 3.75 6.93 -16.35
N GLY A 55 3.21 5.82 -15.88
CA GLY A 55 3.97 4.64 -15.45
C GLY A 55 4.76 4.82 -14.14
N HIS A 56 4.40 5.77 -13.27
CA HIS A 56 4.93 5.80 -11.90
C HIS A 56 4.18 4.81 -11.03
N ALA A 57 4.90 4.13 -10.12
CA ALA A 57 4.29 3.20 -9.18
C ALA A 57 3.84 3.92 -7.90
N TRP A 58 2.66 3.55 -7.41
CA TRP A 58 2.01 4.10 -6.22
C TRP A 58 1.51 2.96 -5.31
N THR A 59 1.57 3.16 -4.00
CA THR A 59 0.83 2.38 -3.01
C THR A 59 -0.19 3.30 -2.36
N PHE A 60 -1.42 2.81 -2.24
CA PHE A 60 -2.41 3.39 -1.35
C PHE A 60 -2.72 2.37 -0.27
N SER A 61 -2.80 2.81 0.99
CA SER A 61 -3.23 1.96 2.10
C SER A 61 -4.22 2.67 3.03
N GLN A 62 -4.98 1.87 3.76
CA GLN A 62 -5.94 2.30 4.78
C GLN A 62 -5.87 1.30 5.93
N SER A 63 -5.74 1.78 7.17
CA SER A 63 -5.81 0.92 8.35
C SER A 63 -7.21 0.30 8.45
N VAL A 64 -7.31 -1.04 8.53
CA VAL A 64 -8.60 -1.75 8.73
C VAL A 64 -8.66 -2.51 10.06
N ARG A 65 -7.51 -2.81 10.65
CA ARG A 65 -7.41 -3.28 12.04
C ARG A 65 -6.11 -2.80 12.67
N ALA A 66 -6.15 -2.50 13.97
CA ALA A 66 -4.93 -2.32 14.74
C ALA A 66 -4.22 -3.67 14.89
N VAL A 67 -2.88 -3.67 14.77
CA VAL A 67 -2.04 -4.86 14.95
C VAL A 67 -0.94 -4.50 15.91
N SER A 68 -0.79 -5.29 16.98
CA SER A 68 0.32 -5.08 17.91
C SER A 68 1.64 -5.51 17.27
N ARG A 69 2.77 -4.99 17.78
CA ARG A 69 4.10 -5.47 17.39
C ARG A 69 4.21 -6.99 17.54
N GLU A 70 3.73 -7.55 18.65
CA GLU A 70 3.77 -8.99 18.90
C GLU A 70 2.99 -9.78 17.84
N GLU A 71 1.79 -9.31 17.47
CA GLU A 71 0.99 -9.93 16.43
C GLU A 71 1.69 -9.87 15.06
N ALA A 72 2.29 -8.73 14.73
CA ALA A 72 3.04 -8.55 13.48
C ALA A 72 4.32 -9.41 13.43
N GLU A 73 5.06 -9.52 14.54
CA GLU A 73 6.22 -10.42 14.66
C GLU A 73 5.79 -11.88 14.50
N ARG A 74 4.71 -12.29 15.16
CA ARG A 74 4.16 -13.65 15.04
C ARG A 74 3.70 -13.97 13.62
N ALA A 75 3.04 -13.02 12.93
CA ALA A 75 2.55 -13.22 11.57
C ALA A 75 3.67 -13.24 10.52
N SER A 76 4.71 -12.43 10.70
CA SER A 76 5.84 -12.34 9.75
C SER A 76 6.95 -13.37 10.01
N GLY A 77 7.05 -13.90 11.24
CA GLY A 77 8.19 -14.72 11.68
C GLY A 77 9.48 -13.91 11.89
N LEU A 78 9.40 -12.58 11.87
CA LEU A 78 10.53 -11.66 12.02
C LEU A 78 10.43 -10.93 13.36
N LYS A 79 11.59 -10.52 13.90
CA LYS A 79 11.65 -9.54 15.00
C LYS A 79 11.64 -8.14 14.43
N ILE A 80 10.83 -7.26 15.02
CA ILE A 80 10.65 -5.88 14.54
C ILE A 80 11.27 -4.94 15.57
N GLU A 81 12.42 -4.36 15.23
CA GLU A 81 13.08 -3.34 16.08
C GLU A 81 12.65 -1.93 15.69
N GLY A 82 12.70 -0.98 16.63
CA GLY A 82 12.39 0.43 16.36
C GLY A 82 10.91 0.77 16.23
N TRP A 83 10.00 -0.16 16.54
CA TRP A 83 8.57 0.12 16.70
C TRP A 83 8.35 0.80 18.05
N THR A 84 8.34 2.14 18.05
CA THR A 84 7.94 2.92 19.22
C THR A 84 6.41 2.93 19.30
N VAL A 85 5.87 2.56 20.44
CA VAL A 85 4.49 2.86 20.78
C VAL A 85 4.53 4.31 21.25
N ASP A 86 3.94 5.23 20.48
CA ASP A 86 3.72 6.57 21.01
C ASP A 86 2.69 6.44 22.14
N ASP A 87 3.07 6.87 23.36
CA ASP A 87 2.15 7.06 24.49
C ASP A 87 1.19 8.24 24.24
#